data_AF-A0A920PQA7-F1
#
_entry.id   AF-A0A920PQA7-F1
#
_cell.length_a   1.000
_cell.length_b   1.000
_cell.length_c   1.000
_cell.angle_alpha   90.00
_cell.angle_beta   90.00
_cell.angle_gamma   90.00
#
_symmetry.space_group_name_H-M   'P 1'
#
loop_
_entity.id
_entity.type
_entity.pdbx_description
1 polymer ?
#
loop_
_entity_poly.entity_id
_entity_poly.type
_entity_poly.pdbx_seq_one_letter_code
_entity_poly.pdbx_strand_id
1 'polypeptide(L)'
;MNATLDLEDIRATARRIQPYVSRTPIFYWQDPWTHDRIGDGELHLKLEFLQKTGSFKARGAINNILTRSEAEPNKGVTAVSAGNHAIAVAYAAQVLGVSAKVVMHKGANPARVSKCRAFGAEVVLVDDMSLGFPTMEKIASEENRSIIHPFEGIRTMQGTATLGLEIAESGAELDTVIVAVGGGGLISGVGSAVKAVQPSVRVIGVEPVGAAGMSESLKFGEAAGESFGRHHCRQHGCAAALPGKLRRVSESGGRNRAGR
;
A
#
# COMPACT_ATOMS: atom_id res chain seq x y z
N MET A 1 0.87 -15.94 -15.22
CA MET A 1 0.44 -14.78 -16.01
C MET A 1 1.01 -13.52 -15.35
N ASN A 2 1.87 -12.77 -16.04
CA ASN A 2 2.39 -11.49 -15.55
C ASN A 2 1.27 -10.46 -15.62
N ALA A 3 0.61 -10.18 -14.50
CA ALA A 3 -0.43 -9.16 -14.45
C ALA A 3 0.22 -7.77 -14.41
N THR A 4 0.69 -7.29 -15.56
CA THR A 4 0.97 -5.87 -15.75
C THR A 4 -0.37 -5.16 -15.88
N LEU A 5 -0.64 -4.18 -15.02
CA LEU A 5 -1.84 -3.35 -15.14
C LEU A 5 -1.77 -2.53 -16.43
N ASP A 6 -2.83 -2.58 -17.23
CA ASP A 6 -2.96 -1.73 -18.41
C ASP A 6 -3.15 -0.25 -18.02
N LEU A 7 -2.60 0.67 -18.81
CA LEU A 7 -2.67 2.09 -18.49
C LEU A 7 -4.11 2.63 -18.53
N GLU A 8 -4.94 2.13 -19.46
CA GLU A 8 -6.33 2.57 -19.53
C GLU A 8 -7.13 2.05 -18.34
N ASP A 9 -6.86 0.82 -17.88
CA ASP A 9 -7.45 0.30 -16.63
C ASP A 9 -7.07 1.14 -15.41
N ILE A 10 -5.82 1.61 -15.33
CA ILE A 10 -5.35 2.49 -14.27
C ILE A 10 -6.09 3.84 -14.33
N ARG A 11 -6.20 4.44 -15.53
CA ARG A 11 -6.93 5.70 -15.73
C ARG A 11 -8.42 5.56 -15.43
N ALA A 12 -9.04 4.47 -15.85
CA ALA A 12 -10.43 4.14 -15.52
C ALA A 12 -10.62 3.99 -14.01
N THR A 13 -9.68 3.35 -13.33
CA THR A 13 -9.68 3.23 -11.87
C THR A 13 -9.52 4.59 -11.19
N ALA A 14 -8.63 5.45 -11.68
CA ALA A 14 -8.46 6.81 -11.16
C ALA A 14 -9.76 7.61 -11.27
N ARG A 15 -10.44 7.57 -12.42
CA ARG A 15 -11.77 8.20 -12.62
C ARG A 15 -12.81 7.64 -11.65
N ARG A 16 -12.86 6.31 -11.47
CA ARG A 16 -13.82 5.62 -10.60
C ARG A 16 -13.71 6.05 -9.13
N ILE A 17 -12.49 6.18 -8.61
CA ILE A 17 -12.28 6.47 -7.18
C ILE A 17 -12.22 7.96 -6.86
N GLN A 18 -12.05 8.82 -7.87
CA GLN A 18 -11.81 10.26 -7.72
C GLN A 18 -12.79 10.97 -6.77
N PRO A 19 -14.11 10.67 -6.74
CA PRO A 19 -15.03 11.34 -5.83
C PRO A 19 -14.76 11.07 -4.34
N TYR A 20 -14.06 9.98 -4.03
CA TYR A 20 -13.90 9.46 -2.68
C TYR A 20 -12.48 9.61 -2.11
N VAL A 21 -11.52 10.03 -2.94
CA VAL A 21 -10.12 10.21 -2.55
C VAL A 21 -9.66 11.62 -2.87
N SER A 22 -8.64 12.10 -2.16
CA SER A 22 -7.96 13.35 -2.48
C SER A 22 -6.87 13.08 -3.52
N ARG A 23 -6.74 13.95 -4.53
CA ARG A 23 -5.47 14.13 -5.25
C ARG A 23 -4.51 14.82 -4.30
N THR A 24 -3.58 14.07 -3.71
CA THR A 24 -2.70 14.61 -2.67
C THR A 24 -1.61 15.50 -3.28
N PRO A 25 -1.12 16.50 -2.54
CA PRO A 25 -0.10 17.40 -3.07
C PRO A 25 1.24 16.67 -3.31
N ILE A 26 1.98 17.18 -4.29
CA ILE A 26 3.40 16.92 -4.45
C ILE A 26 4.11 18.15 -3.93
N PHE A 27 4.85 17.99 -2.84
CA PHE A 27 5.62 19.07 -2.24
C PHE A 27 7.05 19.02 -2.77
N TYR A 28 7.48 20.07 -3.44
CA TYR A 28 8.87 20.25 -3.81
C TYR A 28 9.65 20.73 -2.59
N TRP A 29 10.60 19.93 -2.12
CA TRP A 29 11.41 20.23 -0.95
C TRP A 29 12.86 20.43 -1.36
N GLN A 30 13.28 21.69 -1.43
CA GLN A 30 14.68 22.05 -1.63
C GLN A 30 15.15 22.94 -0.48
N ASP A 31 16.15 22.48 0.27
CA ASP A 31 16.81 23.24 1.32
C ASP A 31 18.29 22.82 1.44
N PRO A 32 19.09 23.47 2.29
CA PRO A 32 20.50 23.08 2.45
C PRO A 32 20.70 21.62 2.90
N TRP A 33 19.75 21.04 3.64
CA TRP A 33 19.84 19.66 4.11
C TRP A 33 19.61 18.65 2.98
N THR A 34 18.69 18.93 2.06
CA THR A 34 18.49 18.12 0.85
C THR A 34 19.67 18.28 -0.09
N HIS A 35 20.15 19.51 -0.32
CA HIS A 35 21.29 19.78 -1.20
C HIS A 35 22.57 19.03 -0.76
N ASP A 36 22.87 18.99 0.54
CA ASP A 36 24.00 18.23 1.10
C ASP A 36 23.92 16.71 0.79
N ARG A 37 22.72 16.16 0.55
CA ARG A 37 22.47 14.73 0.34
C ARG A 37 22.31 14.32 -1.11
N ILE A 38 21.67 15.16 -1.92
CA ILE A 38 21.32 14.84 -3.31
C ILE A 38 21.91 15.84 -4.32
N GLY A 39 22.74 16.79 -3.86
CA GLY A 39 23.38 17.80 -4.71
C GLY A 39 22.35 18.69 -5.40
N ASP A 40 22.51 18.85 -6.71
CA ASP A 40 21.57 19.59 -7.57
C ASP A 40 20.30 18.78 -7.91
N GLY A 41 20.14 17.59 -7.35
CA GLY A 41 18.93 16.79 -7.50
C GLY A 41 17.70 17.43 -6.85
N GLU A 42 16.54 17.15 -7.43
CA GLU A 42 15.25 17.65 -6.97
C GLU A 42 14.50 16.62 -6.12
N LEU A 43 14.05 17.03 -4.92
CA LEU A 43 13.24 16.16 -4.05
C LEU A 43 11.75 16.55 -4.10
N HIS A 44 10.94 15.62 -4.58
CA HIS A 44 9.48 15.74 -4.59
C HIS A 44 8.85 14.73 -3.62
N LEU A 45 8.00 15.23 -2.72
CA LEU A 45 7.28 14.42 -1.75
C LEU A 45 5.81 14.28 -2.12
N LYS A 46 5.36 13.04 -2.39
CA LYS A 46 3.94 12.74 -2.55
C LYS A 46 3.27 12.49 -1.19
N LEU A 47 2.49 13.46 -0.71
CA LEU A 47 2.03 13.52 0.69
C LEU A 47 0.75 12.69 0.96
N GLU A 48 0.84 11.35 0.85
CA GLU A 48 -0.32 10.47 1.09
C GLU A 48 -0.81 10.40 2.54
N PHE A 49 -0.08 10.99 3.50
CA PHE A 49 -0.62 11.19 4.86
C PHE A 49 -1.73 12.25 4.91
N LEU A 50 -1.89 13.06 3.86
CA LEU A 50 -3.01 13.99 3.68
C LEU A 50 -4.21 13.35 2.96
N GLN A 51 -4.13 12.06 2.63
CA GLN A 51 -5.27 11.32 2.10
C GLN A 51 -6.39 11.21 3.15
N LYS A 52 -7.63 10.97 2.72
CA LYS A 52 -8.85 10.95 3.57
C LYS A 52 -8.72 10.19 4.89
N THR A 53 -7.92 9.12 4.90
CA THR A 53 -7.77 8.24 6.06
C THR A 53 -6.42 8.41 6.79
N GLY A 54 -5.55 9.27 6.28
CA GLY A 54 -4.18 9.46 6.74
C GLY A 54 -3.16 8.55 6.06
N SER A 55 -3.55 7.86 4.97
CA SER A 55 -2.64 7.04 4.17
C SER A 55 -3.22 6.71 2.79
N PHE A 56 -2.37 6.17 1.91
CA PHE A 56 -2.76 5.70 0.58
C PHE A 56 -3.81 4.57 0.55
N LYS A 57 -4.05 3.88 1.68
CA LYS A 57 -4.89 2.68 1.71
C LYS A 57 -6.35 2.94 1.34
N ALA A 58 -6.83 4.19 1.44
CA ALA A 58 -8.16 4.58 0.98
C ALA A 58 -8.38 4.24 -0.50
N ARG A 59 -7.35 4.42 -1.35
CA ARG A 59 -7.44 4.19 -2.80
C ARG A 59 -7.79 2.73 -3.12
N GLY A 60 -7.07 1.79 -2.51
CA GLY A 60 -7.31 0.36 -2.66
C GLY A 60 -8.64 -0.08 -2.06
N ALA A 61 -8.99 0.41 -0.88
CA ALA A 61 -10.24 0.05 -0.20
C ALA A 61 -11.49 0.51 -1.00
N ILE A 62 -11.49 1.76 -1.48
CA ILE A 62 -12.57 2.29 -2.32
C ILE A 62 -12.69 1.50 -3.63
N ASN A 63 -11.57 1.27 -4.34
CA ASN A 63 -11.61 0.50 -5.58
C ASN A 63 -12.10 -0.93 -5.35
N ASN A 64 -11.71 -1.55 -4.24
CA ASN A 64 -12.13 -2.91 -3.92
C ASN A 64 -13.65 -3.01 -3.84
N ILE A 65 -14.30 -2.12 -3.08
CA ILE A 65 -15.76 -2.11 -2.91
C ILE A 65 -16.48 -1.77 -4.22
N LEU A 66 -16.01 -0.78 -4.97
CA LEU A 66 -16.66 -0.33 -6.21
C LEU A 66 -16.60 -1.34 -7.37
N THR A 67 -15.67 -2.28 -7.34
CA THR A 67 -15.42 -3.24 -8.44
C THR A 67 -15.83 -4.67 -8.09
N ARG A 68 -16.64 -4.83 -7.03
CA ARG A 68 -17.19 -6.14 -6.69
C ARG A 68 -18.28 -6.54 -7.68
N SER A 69 -18.32 -7.81 -8.04
CA SER A 69 -19.39 -8.36 -8.86
C SER A 69 -20.62 -8.69 -8.01
N GLU A 70 -21.78 -8.82 -8.66
CA GLU A 70 -23.02 -9.22 -7.98
C GLU A 70 -22.95 -10.65 -7.41
N ALA A 71 -22.06 -11.48 -7.93
CA ALA A 71 -21.83 -12.84 -7.44
C ALA A 71 -21.01 -12.89 -6.13
N GLU A 72 -20.37 -11.78 -5.73
CA GLU A 72 -19.60 -11.71 -4.50
C GLU A 72 -20.49 -11.44 -3.28
N PRO A 73 -20.02 -11.82 -2.07
CA PRO A 73 -20.76 -11.57 -0.83
C PRO A 73 -21.18 -10.09 -0.68
N ASN A 74 -22.47 -9.84 -0.50
CA ASN A 74 -23.06 -8.50 -0.61
C ASN A 74 -23.57 -7.91 0.72
N LYS A 75 -23.35 -8.58 1.86
CA LYS A 75 -23.77 -8.09 3.18
C LYS A 75 -22.76 -7.14 3.84
N GLY A 76 -21.91 -6.51 3.03
CA GLY A 76 -20.85 -5.61 3.46
C GLY A 76 -19.47 -6.25 3.40
N VAL A 77 -18.50 -5.63 4.08
CA VAL A 77 -17.09 -6.01 3.98
C VAL A 77 -16.48 -6.35 5.33
N THR A 78 -15.42 -7.15 5.30
CA THR A 78 -14.59 -7.46 6.47
C THR A 78 -13.11 -7.36 6.15
N ALA A 79 -12.32 -7.00 7.16
CA ALA A 79 -10.86 -6.91 7.04
C ALA A 79 -10.19 -7.11 8.40
N VAL A 80 -8.94 -7.57 8.38
CA VAL A 80 -8.08 -7.64 9.58
C VAL A 80 -6.96 -6.61 9.49
N SER A 81 -6.84 -5.73 10.49
CA SER A 81 -5.70 -4.82 10.65
C SER A 81 -5.78 -4.00 11.94
N ALA A 82 -4.67 -3.82 12.66
CA ALA A 82 -4.57 -2.86 13.77
C ALA A 82 -4.21 -1.42 13.33
N GLY A 83 -4.34 -1.08 12.05
CA GLY A 83 -3.71 0.10 11.46
C GLY A 83 -4.47 0.79 10.34
N ASN A 84 -3.69 1.37 9.41
CA ASN A 84 -4.19 2.16 8.29
C ASN A 84 -5.22 1.43 7.42
N HIS A 85 -5.14 0.09 7.34
CA HIS A 85 -6.05 -0.69 6.50
C HIS A 85 -7.46 -0.75 7.09
N ALA A 86 -7.59 -1.01 8.40
CA ALA A 86 -8.90 -1.01 9.05
C ALA A 86 -9.59 0.35 8.94
N ILE A 87 -8.82 1.44 9.11
CA ILE A 87 -9.32 2.81 8.93
C ILE A 87 -9.76 3.05 7.47
N ALA A 88 -8.98 2.56 6.50
CA ALA A 88 -9.31 2.69 5.08
C ALA A 88 -10.58 1.92 4.68
N VAL A 89 -10.75 0.69 5.18
CA VAL A 89 -11.93 -0.13 4.93
C VAL A 89 -13.16 0.49 5.60
N ALA A 90 -13.04 0.96 6.84
CA ALA A 90 -14.13 1.62 7.56
C ALA A 90 -14.59 2.89 6.82
N TYR A 91 -13.65 3.76 6.42
CA TYR A 91 -13.95 4.95 5.62
C TYR A 91 -14.61 4.59 4.29
N ALA A 92 -14.05 3.62 3.55
CA ALA A 92 -14.56 3.22 2.25
C ALA A 92 -15.99 2.68 2.34
N ALA A 93 -16.27 1.89 3.37
CA ALA A 93 -17.60 1.36 3.62
C ALA A 93 -18.61 2.48 3.92
N GLN A 94 -18.23 3.45 4.77
CA GLN A 94 -19.07 4.59 5.11
C GLN A 94 -19.48 5.41 3.87
N VAL A 95 -18.51 5.84 3.06
CA VAL A 95 -18.78 6.74 1.94
C VAL A 95 -19.47 6.04 0.76
N LEU A 96 -19.44 4.71 0.72
CA LEU A 96 -20.12 3.89 -0.28
C LEU A 96 -21.42 3.26 0.22
N GLY A 97 -21.83 3.56 1.46
CA GLY A 97 -23.10 3.09 2.01
C GLY A 97 -23.17 1.58 2.27
N VAL A 98 -22.03 0.91 2.51
CA VAL A 98 -21.98 -0.51 2.88
C VAL A 98 -21.53 -0.69 4.32
N SER A 99 -21.88 -1.82 4.95
CA SER A 99 -21.43 -2.10 6.32
C SER A 99 -20.00 -2.64 6.33
N ALA A 100 -19.23 -2.33 7.38
CA ALA A 100 -17.89 -2.87 7.60
C ALA A 100 -17.76 -3.48 8.99
N LYS A 101 -17.06 -4.62 9.05
CA LYS A 101 -16.61 -5.26 10.28
C LYS A 101 -15.10 -5.43 10.23
N VAL A 102 -14.36 -4.87 11.18
CA VAL A 102 -12.88 -4.89 11.17
C VAL A 102 -12.35 -5.62 12.39
N VAL A 103 -11.48 -6.60 12.14
CA VAL A 103 -10.79 -7.36 13.19
C VAL A 103 -9.49 -6.65 13.55
N MET A 104 -9.30 -6.32 14.83
CA MET A 104 -8.13 -5.61 15.34
C MET A 104 -7.61 -6.29 16.60
N HIS A 105 -6.30 -6.17 16.88
CA HIS A 105 -5.75 -6.59 18.17
C HIS A 105 -6.35 -5.76 19.31
N LYS A 106 -6.61 -6.37 20.47
CA LYS A 106 -7.14 -5.67 21.65
C LYS A 106 -6.20 -4.58 22.18
N GLY A 107 -4.88 -4.78 22.03
CA GLY A 107 -3.84 -3.78 22.31
C GLY A 107 -3.61 -2.76 21.19
N ALA A 108 -4.46 -2.70 20.16
CA ALA A 108 -4.33 -1.67 19.12
C ALA A 108 -4.48 -0.26 19.71
N ASN A 109 -3.80 0.72 19.10
CA ASN A 109 -3.88 2.11 19.54
C ASN A 109 -5.36 2.56 19.63
N PRO A 110 -5.84 3.02 20.80
CA PRO A 110 -7.23 3.42 21.00
C PRO A 110 -7.72 4.47 19.99
N ALA A 111 -6.86 5.39 19.57
CA ALA A 111 -7.22 6.40 18.58
C ALA A 111 -7.55 5.78 17.20
N ARG A 112 -6.89 4.67 16.84
CA ARG A 112 -7.19 3.94 15.58
C ARG A 112 -8.51 3.19 15.68
N VAL A 113 -8.76 2.54 16.80
CA VAL A 113 -10.04 1.85 17.07
C VAL A 113 -11.20 2.85 17.03
N SER A 114 -11.06 3.97 17.74
CA SER A 114 -12.06 5.04 17.74
C SER A 114 -12.30 5.61 16.35
N LYS A 115 -11.25 5.77 15.52
CA LYS A 115 -11.41 6.24 14.13
C LYS A 115 -12.20 5.26 13.26
N CYS A 116 -11.97 3.95 13.39
CA CYS A 116 -12.78 2.94 12.70
C CYS A 116 -14.26 3.01 13.12
N ARG A 117 -14.53 3.11 14.42
CA ARG A 117 -15.90 3.25 14.95
C ARG A 117 -16.58 4.56 14.53
N ALA A 118 -15.83 5.65 14.46
CA ALA A 118 -16.34 6.95 13.99
C ALA A 118 -16.77 6.91 12.50
N PHE A 119 -16.16 6.03 11.71
CA PHE A 119 -16.61 5.72 10.35
C PHE A 119 -17.75 4.68 10.29
N GLY A 120 -18.28 4.24 11.43
CA GLY A 120 -19.42 3.31 11.49
C GLY A 120 -19.04 1.84 11.32
N ALA A 121 -17.76 1.48 11.35
CA ALA A 121 -17.36 0.08 11.32
C ALA A 121 -17.57 -0.60 12.69
N GLU A 122 -18.08 -1.83 12.66
CA GLU A 122 -18.05 -2.71 13.82
C GLU A 122 -16.62 -3.19 14.05
N VAL A 123 -16.09 -3.03 15.27
CA VAL A 123 -14.72 -3.44 15.59
C VAL A 123 -14.73 -4.69 16.45
N VAL A 124 -14.19 -5.78 15.92
CA VAL A 124 -13.98 -7.04 16.63
C VAL A 124 -12.56 -7.07 17.17
N LEU A 125 -12.42 -7.20 18.49
CA LEU A 125 -11.10 -7.23 19.14
C LEU A 125 -10.69 -8.68 19.41
N VAL A 126 -9.46 -9.04 19.01
CA VAL A 126 -8.83 -10.33 19.32
C VAL A 126 -7.66 -10.14 20.27
N ASP A 127 -7.46 -11.08 21.19
CA ASP A 127 -6.36 -11.04 22.16
C ASP A 127 -5.00 -11.42 21.53
N ASP A 128 -5.01 -12.16 20.41
CA ASP A 128 -3.82 -12.52 19.64
C ASP A 128 -4.07 -12.27 18.14
N MET A 129 -3.11 -11.65 17.46
CA MET A 129 -3.18 -11.41 16.02
C MET A 129 -3.12 -12.70 15.18
N SER A 130 -2.63 -13.82 15.74
CA SER A 130 -2.73 -15.13 15.09
C SER A 130 -4.20 -15.53 14.81
N LEU A 131 -5.14 -15.04 15.62
CA LEU A 131 -6.58 -15.24 15.46
C LEU A 131 -7.22 -14.26 14.47
N GLY A 132 -6.48 -13.24 14.01
CA GLY A 132 -7.04 -12.16 13.20
C GLY A 132 -7.60 -12.63 11.85
N PHE A 133 -6.80 -13.37 11.08
CA PHE A 133 -7.23 -13.96 9.81
C PHE A 133 -8.34 -15.01 9.99
N PRO A 134 -8.19 -16.02 10.88
CA PRO A 134 -9.27 -16.98 11.14
C PRO A 134 -10.59 -16.32 11.55
N THR A 135 -10.54 -15.28 12.38
CA THR A 135 -11.75 -14.54 12.82
C THR A 135 -12.38 -13.78 11.65
N MET A 136 -11.57 -13.12 10.81
CA MET A 136 -12.05 -12.43 9.62
C MET A 136 -12.70 -13.39 8.62
N GLU A 137 -12.09 -14.56 8.39
CA GLU A 137 -12.63 -15.60 7.50
C GLU A 137 -13.95 -16.17 8.01
N LYS A 138 -14.04 -16.43 9.32
CA LYS A 138 -15.29 -16.85 9.97
C LYS A 138 -16.40 -15.81 9.79
N ILE A 139 -16.10 -14.53 10.02
CA ILE A 139 -17.04 -13.42 9.77
C ILE A 139 -17.47 -13.37 8.31
N ALA A 140 -16.52 -13.57 7.39
CA ALA A 140 -16.80 -13.55 5.95
C ALA A 140 -17.80 -14.66 5.56
N SER A 141 -17.57 -15.88 6.04
CA SER A 141 -18.40 -17.04 5.71
C SER A 141 -19.77 -17.01 6.40
N GLU A 142 -19.82 -16.72 7.70
CA GLU A 142 -21.06 -16.76 8.50
C GLU A 142 -21.98 -15.57 8.20
N GLU A 143 -21.42 -14.39 7.92
CA GLU A 143 -22.20 -13.17 7.69
C GLU A 143 -22.33 -12.80 6.20
N ASN A 144 -21.82 -13.64 5.29
CA ASN A 144 -21.76 -13.39 3.85
C ASN A 144 -21.13 -12.01 3.54
N ARG A 145 -19.97 -11.76 4.13
CA ARG A 145 -19.20 -10.52 3.96
C ARG A 145 -18.00 -10.74 3.04
N SER A 146 -17.67 -9.67 2.35
CA SER A 146 -16.58 -9.64 1.39
C SER A 146 -15.25 -9.26 2.05
N ILE A 147 -14.22 -10.08 1.87
CA ILE A 147 -12.88 -9.79 2.42
C ILE A 147 -12.18 -8.71 1.59
N ILE A 148 -11.65 -7.70 2.27
CA ILE A 148 -10.69 -6.74 1.69
C ILE A 148 -9.31 -7.02 2.29
N HIS A 149 -8.45 -7.64 1.50
CA HIS A 149 -7.09 -7.96 1.93
C HIS A 149 -6.23 -6.69 2.09
N PRO A 150 -5.34 -6.61 3.10
CA PRO A 150 -4.55 -5.41 3.40
C PRO A 150 -3.53 -4.97 2.35
N PHE A 151 -3.13 -5.83 1.43
CA PHE A 151 -2.12 -5.52 0.41
C PHE A 151 -2.25 -6.38 -0.86
N GLU A 152 -2.72 -7.63 -0.75
CA GLU A 152 -2.93 -8.49 -1.92
C GLU A 152 -4.21 -8.14 -2.70
N GLY A 153 -4.24 -8.64 -3.93
CA GLY A 153 -5.39 -8.59 -4.82
C GLY A 153 -5.26 -7.50 -5.88
N ILE A 154 -5.75 -7.84 -7.07
CA ILE A 154 -5.73 -6.96 -8.24
C ILE A 154 -6.40 -5.61 -7.96
N ARG A 155 -7.50 -5.60 -7.19
CA ARG A 155 -8.23 -4.39 -6.85
C ARG A 155 -7.44 -3.44 -5.94
N THR A 156 -6.65 -3.99 -5.01
CA THR A 156 -5.76 -3.21 -4.16
C THR A 156 -4.65 -2.57 -4.99
N MET A 157 -4.04 -3.36 -5.88
CA MET A 157 -2.98 -2.92 -6.79
C MET A 157 -3.48 -1.85 -7.78
N GLN A 158 -4.68 -2.02 -8.34
CA GLN A 158 -5.33 -1.03 -9.21
C GLN A 158 -5.56 0.29 -8.47
N GLY A 159 -6.05 0.22 -7.22
CA GLY A 159 -6.24 1.41 -6.39
C GLY A 159 -4.92 2.13 -6.10
N THR A 160 -3.87 1.41 -5.72
CA THR A 160 -2.54 2.01 -5.48
C THR A 160 -1.87 2.50 -6.77
N ALA A 161 -2.20 1.94 -7.93
CA ALA A 161 -1.71 2.43 -9.22
C ALA A 161 -2.18 3.85 -9.55
N THR A 162 -3.35 4.27 -9.05
CA THR A 162 -3.80 5.67 -9.20
C THR A 162 -2.86 6.67 -8.55
N LEU A 163 -2.15 6.28 -7.48
CA LEU A 163 -1.11 7.11 -6.88
C LEU A 163 0.09 7.26 -7.80
N GLY A 164 0.53 6.15 -8.42
CA GLY A 164 1.62 6.18 -9.38
C GLY A 164 1.27 6.99 -10.63
N LEU A 165 0.01 6.94 -11.07
CA LEU A 165 -0.49 7.78 -12.16
C LEU A 165 -0.37 9.28 -11.81
N GLU A 166 -0.82 9.68 -10.61
CA GLU A 166 -0.69 11.06 -10.14
C GLU A 166 0.77 11.55 -10.06
N ILE A 167 1.71 10.64 -9.74
CA ILE A 167 3.15 10.94 -9.72
C ILE A 167 3.69 11.08 -11.15
N ALA A 168 3.38 10.12 -12.02
CA ALA A 168 3.92 10.07 -13.38
C ALA A 168 3.34 11.16 -14.30
N GLU A 169 2.12 11.63 -14.02
CA GLU A 169 1.46 12.75 -14.72
C GLU A 169 1.61 14.08 -13.96
N SER A 170 2.58 14.19 -13.05
CA SER A 170 2.84 15.43 -12.29
C SER A 170 3.45 16.56 -13.11
N GLY A 171 4.05 16.24 -14.26
CA GLY A 171 4.81 17.18 -15.09
C GLY A 171 6.27 17.35 -14.67
N ALA A 172 6.73 16.69 -13.60
CA ALA A 172 8.14 16.65 -13.23
C ALA A 172 8.92 15.67 -14.12
N GLU A 173 10.17 16.02 -14.43
CA GLU A 173 11.13 15.10 -15.05
C GLU A 173 11.66 14.14 -13.98
N LEU A 174 11.09 12.94 -13.92
CA LEU A 174 11.41 11.97 -12.88
C LEU A 174 12.59 11.10 -13.31
N ASP A 175 13.63 10.99 -12.48
CA ASP A 175 14.64 9.95 -12.63
C ASP A 175 14.31 8.69 -11.83
N THR A 176 13.77 8.88 -10.62
CA THR A 176 13.58 7.84 -9.62
C THR A 176 12.37 8.09 -8.74
N VAL A 177 11.56 7.05 -8.52
CA VAL A 177 10.45 7.03 -7.57
C VAL A 177 10.79 6.04 -6.46
N ILE A 178 10.84 6.55 -5.22
CA ILE A 178 11.12 5.75 -4.02
C ILE A 178 9.81 5.42 -3.32
N VAL A 179 9.59 4.13 -3.04
CA VAL A 179 8.33 3.63 -2.49
C VAL A 179 8.58 2.76 -1.26
N ALA A 180 7.87 3.04 -0.17
CA ALA A 180 7.91 2.18 1.01
C ALA A 180 7.30 0.80 0.69
N VAL A 181 7.95 -0.26 1.15
CA VAL A 181 7.53 -1.65 0.90
C VAL A 181 7.18 -2.33 2.21
N GLY A 182 5.97 -2.91 2.21
CA GLY A 182 5.56 -3.95 3.14
C GLY A 182 5.17 -5.18 2.33
N GLY A 183 3.89 -5.57 2.36
CA GLY A 183 3.35 -6.62 1.48
C GLY A 183 3.25 -6.24 -0.01
N GLY A 184 4.15 -5.43 -0.57
CA GLY A 184 4.22 -5.18 -2.02
C GLY A 184 3.11 -4.33 -2.67
N GLY A 185 1.87 -4.31 -2.15
CA GLY A 185 0.72 -3.74 -2.86
C GLY A 185 0.87 -2.27 -3.28
N LEU A 186 1.58 -1.44 -2.50
CA LEU A 186 1.87 -0.05 -2.87
C LEU A 186 2.84 0.04 -4.05
N ILE A 187 4.01 -0.60 -3.95
CA ILE A 187 5.04 -0.53 -4.99
C ILE A 187 4.60 -1.23 -6.28
N SER A 188 3.81 -2.29 -6.19
CA SER A 188 3.27 -2.98 -7.36
C SER A 188 2.35 -2.06 -8.18
N GLY A 189 1.44 -1.34 -7.51
CA GLY A 189 0.55 -0.40 -8.19
C GLY A 189 1.31 0.82 -8.72
N VAL A 190 2.08 1.49 -7.85
CA VAL A 190 2.86 2.68 -8.22
C VAL A 190 3.83 2.36 -9.37
N GLY A 191 4.57 1.26 -9.25
CA GLY A 191 5.52 0.83 -10.27
C GLY A 191 4.86 0.52 -11.61
N SER A 192 3.70 -0.13 -11.61
CA SER A 192 2.95 -0.41 -12.83
C SER A 192 2.56 0.88 -13.56
N ALA A 193 1.99 1.85 -12.84
CA ALA A 193 1.59 3.13 -13.43
C ALA A 193 2.79 3.95 -13.91
N VAL A 194 3.84 4.07 -13.09
CA VAL A 194 5.06 4.81 -13.44
C VAL A 194 5.71 4.21 -14.68
N LYS A 195 5.83 2.88 -14.77
CA LYS A 195 6.43 2.21 -15.92
C LYS A 195 5.58 2.30 -17.19
N ALA A 196 4.26 2.36 -17.06
CA ALA A 196 3.37 2.54 -18.19
C ALA A 196 3.43 3.96 -18.79
N VAL A 197 3.63 4.98 -17.97
CA VAL A 197 3.68 6.39 -18.41
C VAL A 197 5.10 6.84 -18.74
N GLN A 198 6.07 6.51 -17.89
CA GLN A 198 7.47 6.90 -18.01
C GLN A 198 8.40 5.67 -17.80
N PRO A 199 8.63 4.84 -18.83
CA PRO A 199 9.32 3.55 -18.69
C PRO A 199 10.80 3.64 -18.25
N SER A 200 11.46 4.78 -18.49
CA SER A 200 12.85 5.05 -18.08
C SER A 200 13.00 5.26 -16.56
N VAL A 201 11.96 5.74 -15.86
CA VAL A 201 12.01 6.10 -14.43
C VAL A 201 12.31 4.88 -13.58
N ARG A 202 13.31 4.96 -12.71
CA ARG A 202 13.62 3.86 -11.77
C ARG A 202 12.57 3.82 -10.65
N VAL A 203 12.09 2.63 -10.29
CA VAL A 203 11.19 2.45 -9.15
C VAL A 203 11.93 1.62 -8.10
N ILE A 204 12.18 2.23 -6.94
CA ILE A 204 13.00 1.65 -5.87
C ILE A 204 12.12 1.41 -4.64
N GLY A 205 12.10 0.18 -4.16
CA GLY A 205 11.46 -0.21 -2.92
C GLY A 205 12.37 -0.04 -1.71
N VAL A 206 11.82 0.45 -0.59
CA VAL A 206 12.54 0.59 0.67
C VAL A 206 11.82 -0.18 1.77
N GLU A 207 12.55 -1.07 2.43
CA GLU A 207 12.07 -1.86 3.57
C GLU A 207 12.87 -1.49 4.84
N PRO A 208 12.28 -1.64 6.03
CA PRO A 208 13.01 -1.46 7.28
C PRO A 208 14.03 -2.58 7.50
N VAL A 209 15.17 -2.22 8.10
CA VAL A 209 16.17 -3.19 8.57
C VAL A 209 15.51 -4.14 9.57
N GLY A 210 15.66 -5.46 9.35
CA GLY A 210 15.07 -6.50 10.19
C GLY A 210 13.67 -6.97 9.78
N ALA A 211 13.04 -6.38 8.76
CA ALA A 211 11.78 -6.86 8.19
C ALA A 211 11.75 -6.69 6.66
N ALA A 212 12.80 -7.17 5.99
CA ALA A 212 13.02 -7.06 4.54
C ALA A 212 12.48 -8.28 3.77
N GLY A 213 11.23 -8.68 4.05
CA GLY A 213 10.63 -9.89 3.50
C GLY A 213 10.52 -9.88 1.97
N MET A 214 10.28 -8.72 1.35
CA MET A 214 10.22 -8.59 -0.11
C MET A 214 11.61 -8.72 -0.74
N SER A 215 12.62 -8.06 -0.16
CA SER A 215 14.00 -8.15 -0.62
C SER A 215 14.51 -9.58 -0.58
N GLU A 216 14.21 -10.34 0.48
CA GLU A 216 14.56 -11.76 0.54
C GLU A 216 13.79 -12.56 -0.53
N SER A 217 12.48 -12.34 -0.66
CA SER A 217 11.67 -13.02 -1.68
C SER A 217 12.22 -12.81 -3.11
N LEU A 218 12.67 -11.58 -3.42
CA LEU A 218 13.27 -11.24 -4.71
C LEU A 218 14.60 -11.97 -4.97
N LYS A 219 15.38 -12.31 -3.93
CA LYS A 219 16.63 -13.07 -4.08
C LYS A 219 16.37 -14.52 -4.45
N PHE A 220 15.37 -15.14 -3.81
CA PHE A 220 15.06 -16.55 -4.00
C PHE A 220 14.16 -16.80 -5.22
N GLY A 221 13.51 -15.76 -5.75
CA GLY A 221 12.59 -15.89 -6.88
C GLY A 221 11.22 -16.47 -6.50
N GLU A 222 10.95 -16.62 -5.21
CA GLU A 222 9.71 -17.12 -4.61
C GLU A 222 9.41 -16.35 -3.32
N ALA A 223 8.18 -16.45 -2.81
CA ALA A 223 7.83 -15.79 -1.56
C ALA A 223 8.63 -16.40 -0.40
N ALA A 224 9.38 -15.57 0.34
CA ALA A 224 10.05 -16.02 1.56
C ALA A 224 9.00 -16.45 2.59
N GLY A 225 9.11 -17.69 3.08
CA GLY A 225 8.16 -18.26 4.04
C GLY A 225 8.17 -17.56 5.41
N GLU A 226 7.11 -17.79 6.20
CA GLU A 226 6.89 -17.23 7.55
C GLU A 226 7.98 -17.60 8.59
N SER A 227 8.92 -18.49 8.24
CA SER A 227 9.98 -18.98 9.12
C SER A 227 11.14 -18.00 9.33
N PHE A 228 11.17 -16.86 8.64
CA PHE A 228 12.27 -15.90 8.75
C PHE A 228 11.93 -14.71 9.66
N GLY A 229 12.24 -14.89 10.95
CA GLY A 229 12.58 -13.80 11.87
C GLY A 229 11.42 -12.92 12.36
N ARG A 230 10.81 -13.30 13.49
CA ARG A 230 10.07 -12.37 14.36
C ARG A 230 11.05 -11.42 15.03
N HIS A 231 11.53 -10.40 14.33
CA HIS A 231 12.22 -9.28 14.97
C HIS A 231 11.38 -8.01 14.80
N HIS A 232 11.17 -7.32 15.92
CA HIS A 232 10.13 -6.33 16.17
C HIS A 232 10.04 -5.20 15.12
N CYS A 233 9.26 -5.44 14.06
CA CYS A 233 8.80 -4.37 13.19
C CYS A 233 7.52 -3.74 13.77
N ARG A 234 7.60 -2.46 14.18
CA ARG A 234 6.42 -1.66 14.57
C ARG A 234 5.47 -1.36 13.39
N GLN A 235 5.78 -1.84 12.18
CA GLN A 235 4.88 -1.85 11.02
C GLN A 235 4.35 -3.26 10.76
N HIS A 236 3.14 -3.54 11.25
CA HIS A 236 2.48 -4.85 11.16
C HIS A 236 1.90 -5.16 9.76
N GLY A 237 2.67 -5.03 8.68
CA GLY A 237 2.11 -5.16 7.31
C GLY A 237 3.06 -5.59 6.19
N CYS A 238 4.11 -6.36 6.50
CA CYS A 238 5.23 -6.59 5.56
C CYS A 238 5.30 -7.95 4.82
N ALA A 239 4.30 -8.83 4.88
CA ALA A 239 4.35 -10.09 4.13
C ALA A 239 3.55 -10.00 2.81
N ALA A 240 4.09 -10.58 1.73
CA ALA A 240 3.44 -10.98 0.46
C ALA A 240 3.01 -9.94 -0.60
N ALA A 241 3.76 -9.91 -1.72
CA ALA A 241 3.30 -10.10 -3.11
C ALA A 241 4.36 -9.57 -4.10
N LEU A 242 5.04 -10.47 -4.81
CA LEU A 242 6.00 -10.16 -5.89
C LEU A 242 5.28 -9.92 -7.23
N PRO A 243 5.56 -8.80 -7.93
CA PRO A 243 5.57 -8.76 -9.38
C PRO A 243 7.00 -8.56 -9.90
N GLY A 244 7.26 -9.10 -11.09
CA GLY A 244 8.59 -9.40 -11.60
C GLY A 244 9.55 -8.23 -11.83
N LYS A 245 10.84 -8.59 -11.82
CA LYS A 245 12.04 -7.83 -12.22
C LYS A 245 12.18 -6.41 -11.64
N LEU A 246 12.18 -6.32 -10.31
CA LEU A 246 12.93 -5.26 -9.63
C LEU A 246 14.42 -5.62 -9.68
N ARG A 247 15.20 -4.97 -10.56
CA ARG A 247 16.67 -5.11 -10.57
C ARG A 247 17.26 -4.28 -9.43
N ARG A 248 18.19 -4.89 -8.70
CA ARG A 248 19.01 -4.28 -7.65
C ARG A 248 19.78 -3.08 -8.21
N VAL A 249 19.75 -1.94 -7.53
CA VAL A 249 20.83 -0.95 -7.59
C VAL A 249 21.80 -1.34 -6.48
N SER A 250 22.94 -1.93 -6.83
CA SER A 250 24.02 -2.16 -5.87
C SER A 250 24.67 -0.82 -5.54
N GLU A 251 24.90 -0.54 -4.26
CA GLU A 251 25.84 0.50 -3.84
C GLU A 251 27.24 0.14 -4.34
N SER A 252 27.60 0.63 -5.52
CA SER A 252 28.99 0.75 -5.96
C SER A 252 29.41 2.20 -5.79
N GLY A 253 29.67 2.60 -4.55
CA GLY A 253 30.33 3.85 -4.18
C GLY A 253 31.77 3.56 -3.77
N GLY A 254 32.72 4.02 -4.57
CA GLY A 254 34.10 3.59 -4.57
C GLY A 254 34.94 3.98 -3.35
N ARG A 255 35.87 3.09 -2.99
CA ARG A 255 37.11 3.47 -2.32
C ARG A 255 38.15 3.81 -3.37
N ASN A 256 38.17 5.08 -3.78
CA ASN A 256 39.36 5.68 -4.37
C ASN A 256 39.95 6.63 -3.34
N ARG A 257 41.01 6.19 -2.64
CA ARG A 257 41.99 7.07 -2.03
C ARG A 257 43.38 6.48 -2.27
N ALA A 258 43.97 6.89 -3.38
CA ALA A 258 45.42 7.01 -3.51
C ALA A 258 45.85 8.39 -2.98
N GLY A 259 47.02 8.44 -2.34
CA GLY A 259 47.80 9.66 -2.14
C GLY A 259 47.89 10.19 -0.72
N ARG A 260 48.85 9.69 0.05
CA ARG A 260 49.99 10.47 0.57
C ARG A 260 51.20 9.54 0.69
#